data_AF-A0A6V7VF13-F1
#
_entry.id   AF-A0A6V7VF13-F1
#
_cell.length_a   1.000
_cell.length_b   1.000
_cell.length_c   1.000
_cell.angle_alpha   90.00
_cell.angle_beta   90.00
_cell.angle_gamma   90.00
#
_symmetry.space_group_name_H-M   'P 1'
#
loop_
_entity.id
_entity.type
_entity.pdbx_description
1 polymer ?
#
loop_
_entity_poly.entity_id
_entity_poly.type
_entity_poly.pdbx_seq_one_letter_code
_entity_poly.pdbx_strand_id
1 'polypeptide(L)'
;MYAGVPLICIPSGADQFYNSSLIEHLGIGIYVKNDEHFIDAFEIALHKILKKDFHKYQKAATELKNKIHGTSEWIKTSFLNKIEEVIGKEEEIGEEESD
;
A
#
# COMPACT_ATOMS: atom_id res chain seq x y z
N MET A 1 0.80 5.05 2.81
CA MET A 1 1.02 6.43 2.32
C MET A 1 0.95 7.49 3.42
N TYR A 2 -0.18 7.66 4.11
CA TYR A 2 -0.35 8.68 5.16
C TYR A 2 0.65 8.57 6.33
N ALA A 3 1.03 7.34 6.70
CA ALA A 3 2.04 7.08 7.73
C ALA A 3 3.50 7.28 7.25
N GLY A 4 3.73 7.40 5.94
CA GLY A 4 5.08 7.49 5.38
C GLY A 4 5.88 6.18 5.40
N VAL A 5 5.18 5.04 5.39
CA VAL A 5 5.78 3.70 5.37
C VAL A 5 5.73 3.12 3.95
N PRO A 6 6.85 2.57 3.42
CA PRO A 6 6.88 1.85 2.17
C PRO A 6 6.00 0.60 2.16
N LEU A 7 5.53 0.20 0.97
CA LEU A 7 4.61 -0.94 0.82
C LEU A 7 5.22 -2.07 0.01
N ILE A 8 4.92 -3.31 0.39
CA ILE A 8 4.95 -4.46 -0.53
C ILE A 8 3.50 -4.78 -0.85
N CYS A 9 3.12 -4.67 -2.12
CA CYS A 9 1.75 -4.88 -2.55
C CYS A 9 1.61 -6.26 -3.20
N ILE A 10 0.68 -7.07 -2.70
CA ILE A 10 0.35 -8.40 -3.21
C ILE A 10 -1.15 -8.38 -3.58
N PRO A 11 -1.51 -7.88 -4.78
CA PRO A 11 -2.91 -7.74 -5.18
C PRO A 11 -3.55 -9.11 -5.42
N SER A 12 -4.80 -9.26 -5.00
CA SER A 12 -5.61 -10.47 -5.22
C SER A 12 -6.69 -10.32 -6.28
N GLY A 13 -7.05 -9.08 -6.68
CA GLY A 13 -8.15 -8.85 -7.61
C GLY A 13 -8.46 -7.39 -7.90
N ALA A 14 -9.30 -7.17 -8.93
CA ALA A 14 -9.94 -5.89 -9.23
C ALA A 14 -8.97 -4.70 -9.36
N ASP A 15 -9.25 -3.60 -8.64
CA ASP A 15 -8.49 -2.35 -8.68
C ASP A 15 -7.14 -2.43 -7.95
N GLN A 16 -6.92 -3.48 -7.14
CA GLN A 16 -5.67 -3.66 -6.41
C GLN A 16 -4.46 -3.78 -7.35
N PHE A 17 -4.63 -4.34 -8.56
CA PHE A 17 -3.54 -4.40 -9.56
C PHE A 17 -3.13 -3.00 -10.01
N TYR A 18 -4.10 -2.14 -10.30
CA TYR A 18 -3.84 -0.75 -10.70
C TYR A 18 -3.20 0.03 -9.54
N ASN A 19 -3.76 -0.09 -8.33
CA ASN A 19 -3.22 0.56 -7.14
C ASN A 19 -1.77 0.12 -6.86
N SER A 20 -1.47 -1.18 -6.95
CA SER A 20 -0.12 -1.74 -6.76
C SER A 20 0.87 -1.21 -7.79
N SER A 21 0.46 -1.14 -9.06
CA SER A 21 1.28 -0.57 -10.14
C SER A 21 1.57 0.92 -9.89
N LEU A 22 0.59 1.68 -9.41
CA LEU A 22 0.78 3.09 -9.06
C LEU A 22 1.76 3.26 -7.88
N ILE A 23 1.66 2.43 -6.83
CA ILE A 23 2.59 2.41 -5.70
C ILE A 23 4.03 2.19 -6.18
N GLU A 24 4.25 1.22 -7.07
CA GLU A 24 5.57 0.92 -7.62
C GLU A 24 6.09 2.05 -8.53
N HIS A 25 5.24 2.59 -9.41
CA HIS A 25 5.57 3.71 -10.29
C HIS A 25 5.98 4.96 -9.51
N LEU A 26 5.30 5.26 -8.41
CA LEU A 26 5.63 6.36 -7.51
C LEU A 26 6.90 6.10 -6.68
N GLY A 27 7.48 4.90 -6.73
CA GLY A 27 8.69 4.54 -6.00
C GLY A 27 8.51 4.43 -4.49
N ILE A 28 7.27 4.30 -4.02
CA ILE A 28 6.90 4.22 -2.59
C ILE A 28 6.62 2.79 -2.13
N GLY A 29 6.81 1.81 -3.01
CA GLY A 29 6.69 0.39 -2.70
C GLY A 29 7.09 -0.50 -3.86
N ILE A 30 6.88 -1.79 -3.70
CA ILE A 30 7.17 -2.83 -4.70
C ILE A 30 5.89 -3.63 -4.93
N TYR A 31 5.56 -3.87 -6.19
CA TYR A 31 4.48 -4.78 -6.56
C TYR A 31 5.06 -6.20 -6.69
N VAL A 32 4.49 -7.14 -5.95
CA VAL A 32 4.81 -8.57 -6.04
C VAL A 32 3.59 -9.31 -6.57
N LYS A 33 3.76 -10.01 -7.69
CA LYS A 33 2.72 -10.84 -8.29
C LYS A 33 2.58 -12.15 -7.54
N ASN A 34 1.35 -12.57 -7.29
CA ASN A 34 1.04 -13.86 -6.68
C ASN A 34 0.93 -14.93 -7.78
N ASP A 35 2.08 -15.46 -8.23
CA ASP A 35 2.20 -16.55 -9.19
C ASP A 35 3.23 -17.58 -8.74
N GLU A 36 3.63 -18.51 -9.62
CA GLU A 36 4.60 -19.56 -9.29
C GLU A 36 5.96 -19.05 -8.76
N HIS A 37 6.29 -17.78 -8.96
CA HIS A 37 7.55 -17.16 -8.50
C HIS A 37 7.38 -16.28 -7.26
N PHE A 38 6.20 -16.33 -6.61
CA PHE A 38 5.85 -15.44 -5.50
C PHE A 38 6.89 -15.41 -4.38
N ILE A 39 7.36 -16.58 -3.90
CA ILE A 39 8.25 -16.68 -2.75
C ILE A 39 9.59 -15.96 -3.01
N ASP A 40 10.21 -16.23 -4.17
CA ASP A 40 11.47 -15.60 -4.55
C ASP A 40 11.28 -14.09 -4.75
N ALA A 41 10.21 -13.68 -5.43
CA ALA A 41 9.90 -12.28 -5.66
C ALA A 41 9.64 -11.52 -4.35
N PHE A 42 8.95 -12.15 -3.40
CA PHE A 42 8.65 -11.58 -2.10
C PHE A 42 9.91 -11.44 -1.23
N GLU A 43 10.79 -12.45 -1.21
CA GLU A 43 12.08 -12.35 -0.51
C GLU A 43 12.94 -11.21 -1.06
N ILE A 44 13.03 -11.09 -2.39
CA ILE A 44 13.74 -9.99 -3.06
C ILE A 44 13.13 -8.65 -2.67
N ALA A 45 11.80 -8.54 -2.65
CA ALA A 45 11.10 -7.32 -2.26
C ALA A 45 11.41 -6.93 -0.80
N LEU A 46 11.35 -7.89 0.13
CA LEU A 46 11.72 -7.69 1.53
C LEU A 46 13.17 -7.23 1.67
N HIS A 47 14.11 -7.88 0.98
CA HIS A 47 15.52 -7.50 1.02
C HIS A 47 15.76 -6.07 0.50
N LYS A 48 15.05 -5.68 -0.57
CA LYS A 48 15.13 -4.32 -1.12
C LYS A 48 14.57 -3.29 -0.14
N ILE A 49 13.34 -3.48 0.34
CA ILE A 49 12.66 -2.50 1.18
C ILE A 49 13.27 -2.39 2.57
N LEU A 50 13.71 -3.49 3.19
CA LEU A 50 14.23 -3.46 4.56
C LEU A 50 15.74 -3.22 4.64
N LYS A 51 16.48 -3.44 3.55
CA LYS A 51 17.94 -3.34 3.55
C LYS A 51 18.44 -2.49 2.38
N LYS A 52 18.59 -3.11 1.20
CA LYS A 52 19.39 -2.58 0.09
C LYS A 52 18.99 -1.16 -0.35
N ASP A 53 17.69 -0.92 -0.45
CA ASP A 53 17.12 0.32 -0.98
C ASP A 53 16.22 1.03 0.05
N PHE A 54 16.34 0.69 1.34
CA PHE A 54 15.46 1.20 2.41
C PHE A 54 15.32 2.73 2.37
N HIS A 55 16.45 3.45 2.28
CA HIS A 55 16.43 4.92 2.26
C HIS A 55 15.69 5.50 1.06
N LYS A 56 15.74 4.86 -0.11
CA LYS A 56 15.04 5.31 -1.33
C LYS A 56 13.53 5.25 -1.11
N TYR A 57 13.03 4.08 -0.72
CA TYR A 57 11.60 3.86 -0.52
C TYR A 57 11.07 4.69 0.66
N GLN A 58 11.81 4.73 1.77
CA GLN A 58 11.44 5.50 2.95
C GLN A 58 11.36 7.00 2.66
N LYS A 59 12.33 7.54 1.91
CA LYS A 59 12.34 8.94 1.49
C LYS A 59 11.11 9.27 0.64
N ALA A 60 10.84 8.48 -0.40
CA ALA A 60 9.68 8.70 -1.27
C ALA A 60 8.36 8.63 -0.48
N ALA A 61 8.21 7.65 0.40
CA ALA A 61 7.03 7.51 1.25
C ALA A 61 6.86 8.71 2.21
N THR A 62 7.96 9.21 2.77
CA THR A 62 7.97 10.39 3.66
C THR A 62 7.62 11.68 2.90
N GLU A 63 8.17 11.87 1.71
CA GLU A 63 7.83 13.02 0.86
C GLU A 63 6.35 13.04 0.49
N LEU A 64 5.79 11.86 0.17
CA LEU A 64 4.38 11.75 -0.13
C LEU A 64 3.48 11.98 1.09
N LYS A 65 3.87 11.47 2.26
CA LYS A 65 3.23 11.82 3.54
C LYS A 65 3.21 13.34 3.71
N ASN A 66 4.35 14.01 3.55
CA ASN A 66 4.44 15.46 3.75
C ASN A 66 3.55 16.23 2.77
N LYS A 67 3.42 15.77 1.52
CA LYS A 67 2.47 16.35 0.56
C LYS A 67 1.04 16.23 1.03
N ILE A 68 0.61 15.05 1.49
CA ILE A 68 -0.75 14.82 2.01
C ILE A 68 -1.00 15.69 3.26
N HIS A 69 -0.06 15.73 4.20
CA HIS A 69 -0.15 16.52 5.43
C HIS A 69 -0.09 18.03 5.16
N GLY A 70 0.52 18.45 4.05
CA GLY A 70 0.54 19.84 3.58
C GLY A 70 -0.70 20.28 2.79
N THR A 71 -1.63 19.37 2.48
CA THR A 71 -2.89 19.75 1.81
C THR A 71 -3.82 20.52 2.76
N SER A 72 -4.82 21.21 2.19
CA SER A 72 -5.84 21.90 2.97
C SER A 72 -6.63 20.92 3.84
N GLU A 73 -7.10 21.38 5.00
CA GLU A 73 -7.77 20.54 5.99
C GLU A 73 -8.98 19.77 5.43
N TRP A 74 -9.76 20.41 4.55
CA TRP A 74 -10.91 19.75 3.92
C TRP A 74 -10.51 18.49 3.12
N ILE A 75 -9.37 18.52 2.41
CA ILE A 75 -8.88 17.39 1.62
C ILE A 75 -8.46 16.25 2.55
N LYS A 76 -7.79 16.58 3.65
CA LYS A 76 -7.41 15.58 4.66
C LYS A 76 -8.63 14.91 5.25
N THR A 77 -9.63 15.68 5.65
CA THR A 77 -10.88 15.15 6.21
C THR A 77 -11.58 14.24 5.20
N SER A 78 -11.76 14.67 3.95
CA SER A 78 -12.37 13.84 2.91
C SER A 78 -11.59 12.54 2.67
N PHE A 79 -10.25 12.61 2.67
CA PHE A 79 -9.39 11.44 2.53
C PHE A 79 -9.53 10.46 3.71
N LEU A 80 -9.51 10.97 4.95
CA LEU A 80 -9.67 10.14 6.15
C LEU A 80 -11.03 9.47 6.22
N ASN A 81 -12.11 10.19 5.91
CA ASN A 81 -13.46 9.63 5.84
C ASN A 81 -13.55 8.51 4.80
N LYS A 82 -12.86 8.65 3.67
CA LYS A 82 -12.85 7.60 2.64
C LYS A 82 -12.09 6.36 3.09
N ILE A 83 -11.00 6.52 3.84
CA ILE A 83 -10.27 5.40 4.46
C ILE A 83 -11.18 4.68 5.46
N GLU A 84 -11.88 5.42 6.31
CA GLU A 84 -12.81 4.86 7.30
C GLU A 84 -13.93 4.05 6.63
N GLU A 85 -14.52 4.56 5.55
CA GLU A 85 -15.54 3.84 4.78
C GLU A 85 -15.04 2.51 4.20
N VAL A 86 -13.77 2.45 3.78
CA VAL A 86 -13.18 1.23 3.20
C VAL A 86 -12.87 0.22 4.31
N ILE A 87 -12.25 0.66 5.40
CA ILE A 87 -11.89 -0.23 6.52
C ILE A 87 -13.16 -0.77 7.20
N GLY A 88 -14.18 0.06 7.40
CA GLY A 88 -15.43 -0.36 8.06
C GLY A 88 -16.26 -1.38 7.26
N LYS A 89 -16.01 -1.54 5.95
CA LYS A 89 -16.69 -2.55 5.12
C LYS A 89 -16.05 -3.95 5.20
N GLU A 90 -14.80 -4.06 5.61
CA GLU A 90 -14.12 -5.36 5.73
C GLU A 90 -14.57 -6.15 6.97
N GLU A 91 -15.16 -5.50 7.98
CA GLU A 91 -15.65 -6.17 9.20
C GLU A 91 -16.98 -6.93 8.99
N GLU A 92 -17.76 -6.65 7.94
CA GLU A 92 -19.05 -7.32 7.70
C GLU A 92 -18.95 -8.63 6.87
N ILE A 93 -17.78 -8.98 6.32
CA ILE A 93 -17.62 -10.13 5.40
C ILE A 93 -17.10 -11.38 6.14
N GLY A 94 -16.99 -11.34 7.48
CA GLY A 94 -16.42 -12.40 8.30
C GLY A 94 -17.38 -13.47 8.86
N GLU A 95 -18.70 -13.35 8.65
CA GLU A 95 -19.69 -14.28 9.21
C GLU A 95 -20.57 -14.93 8.13
N GLU A 96 -19.99 -15.64 7.16
CA GLU A 96 -20.74 -16.60 6.36
C GLU A 96 -19.78 -17.66 5.79
N GLU A 97 -19.37 -18.62 6.64
CA GLU A 97 -19.09 -20.01 6.23
C GLU A 97 -18.84 -20.88 7.48
N SER A 98 -19.89 -21.56 7.94
CA SER A 98 -19.78 -22.90 8.52
C SER A 98 -21.14 -23.60 8.43
N ASP A 99 -21.21 -24.59 7.56
CA ASP A 99 -22.30 -25.57 7.39
C ASP A 99 -22.70 -26.26 8.71
#